data_AF-A0A090QWC4-F1
#
_entry.id   AF-A0A090QWC4-F1
#
_cell.length_a   1.000
_cell.length_b   1.000
_cell.length_c   1.000
_cell.angle_alpha   90.00
_cell.angle_beta   90.00
_cell.angle_gamma   90.00
#
_symmetry.space_group_name_H-M   'P 1'
#
loop_
_entity.id
_entity.type
_entity.pdbx_description
1 polymer ?
#
loop_
_entity_poly.entity_id
_entity_poly.type
_entity_poly.pdbx_seq_one_letter_code
_entity_poly.pdbx_strand_id
1 'polypeptide(L)'
;MKASFDNLKTMALAYNSFADLATDAMRDDILYGLEFMLKDYYATGKSSTGNWWEWEIGVPKVLYDTLSLMEGHITDAQQAQFAGIVTMANDATRWFVPDPRWQHYGEGATREPMAAEGANKVDLSLVVLMRGAFEQNDADIKMAIDALPTVLAPVTKANGFYDDGSFIQHANIPYIGTYGVTLLSGIGKVMNAITDTGIDLSDPQYAMIDEYLFSAVEPFMYEGKMMDAVSGRAIARGWVQNHGEGRSASMRCCRFMTPAALRCKGG
;
A
#
# COMPACT_ATOMS: atom_id res chain seq x y z
N MET A 1 -16.61 7.73 0.17
CA MET A 1 -15.38 8.54 0.29
C MET A 1 -14.29 8.06 -0.65
N LYS A 2 -13.83 6.81 -0.56
CA LYS A 2 -12.74 6.28 -1.40
C LYS A 2 -12.94 6.45 -2.90
N ALA A 3 -14.16 6.19 -3.41
CA ALA A 3 -14.47 6.35 -4.83
C ALA A 3 -14.20 7.77 -5.37
N SER A 4 -14.39 8.81 -4.55
CA SER A 4 -14.06 10.19 -4.95
C SER A 4 -12.55 10.38 -5.12
N PHE A 5 -11.74 9.84 -4.20
CA PHE A 5 -10.28 9.83 -4.36
C PHE A 5 -9.84 8.98 -5.57
N ASP A 6 -10.49 7.84 -5.84
CA ASP A 6 -10.18 7.02 -7.02
C ASP A 6 -10.44 7.79 -8.32
N ASN A 7 -11.50 8.62 -8.38
CA ASN A 7 -11.76 9.49 -9.52
C ASN A 7 -10.68 10.56 -9.69
N LEU A 8 -10.24 11.20 -8.61
CA LEU A 8 -9.14 12.18 -8.64
C LEU A 8 -7.83 11.53 -9.12
N LYS A 9 -7.52 10.33 -8.63
CA LYS A 9 -6.37 9.55 -9.12
C LYS A 9 -6.50 9.22 -10.61
N THR A 10 -7.70 8.88 -11.08
CA THR A 10 -7.96 8.59 -12.49
C THR A 10 -7.72 9.83 -13.35
N MET A 11 -8.14 11.01 -12.88
CA MET A 11 -7.84 12.29 -13.53
C MET A 11 -6.33 12.56 -13.57
N ALA A 12 -5.62 12.37 -12.45
CA ALA A 12 -4.16 12.56 -12.38
C ALA A 12 -3.40 11.59 -13.31
N LEU A 13 -3.85 10.34 -13.41
CA LEU A 13 -3.30 9.37 -14.37
C LEU A 13 -3.54 9.81 -15.81
N ALA A 14 -4.75 10.27 -16.13
CA ALA A 14 -5.09 10.74 -17.47
C ALA A 14 -4.27 11.98 -17.85
N TYR A 15 -4.12 12.93 -16.92
CA TYR A 15 -3.26 14.11 -17.05
C TYR A 15 -1.82 13.73 -17.42
N ASN A 16 -1.26 12.70 -16.76
CA ASN A 16 0.11 12.25 -17.00
C ASN A 16 0.27 11.38 -18.26
N SER A 17 -0.82 10.84 -18.81
CA SER A 17 -0.77 9.84 -19.89
C SER A 17 -1.18 10.38 -21.26
N PHE A 18 -1.96 11.46 -21.30
CA PHE A 18 -2.56 11.98 -22.53
C PHE A 18 -2.35 13.50 -22.62
N ALA A 19 -1.55 13.93 -23.61
CA ALA A 19 -1.19 15.35 -23.79
C ALA A 19 -2.41 16.27 -23.91
N ASP A 20 -3.47 15.84 -24.61
CA ASP A 20 -4.69 16.64 -24.78
C ASP A 20 -5.51 16.80 -23.48
N LEU A 21 -5.24 15.98 -22.46
CA LEU A 21 -5.87 16.07 -21.14
C LEU A 21 -4.99 16.78 -20.10
N ALA A 22 -3.72 17.03 -20.42
CA ALA A 22 -2.75 17.73 -19.57
C ALA A 22 -2.96 19.25 -19.56
N THR A 23 -4.18 19.69 -19.26
CA THR A 23 -4.57 21.11 -19.28
C THR A 23 -4.48 21.74 -17.89
N ASP A 24 -4.27 23.05 -17.82
CA ASP A 24 -4.28 23.79 -16.55
C ASP A 24 -5.59 23.59 -15.77
N ALA A 25 -6.73 23.58 -16.47
CA ALA A 25 -8.04 23.31 -15.87
C ALA A 25 -8.11 21.93 -15.20
N MET A 26 -7.59 20.87 -15.85
CA MET A 26 -7.54 19.53 -15.26
C MET A 26 -6.66 19.49 -14.00
N ARG A 27 -5.50 20.15 -14.02
CA ARG A 27 -4.63 20.25 -12.83
C ARG A 27 -5.38 20.93 -11.69
N ASP A 28 -5.98 22.08 -11.97
CA ASP A 28 -6.63 22.91 -10.96
C ASP A 28 -7.88 22.19 -10.38
N ASP A 29 -8.64 21.46 -11.20
CA ASP A 29 -9.76 20.61 -10.76
C ASP A 29 -9.30 19.47 -9.84
N ILE A 30 -8.16 18.82 -10.14
CA ILE A 30 -7.58 17.78 -9.27
C ILE A 30 -7.21 18.36 -7.91
N LEU A 31 -6.51 19.50 -7.89
CA LEU A 31 -6.07 20.16 -6.65
C LEU A 31 -7.27 20.62 -5.81
N TYR A 32 -8.25 21.26 -6.44
CA TYR A 32 -9.49 21.66 -5.78
C TYR A 32 -10.22 20.45 -5.17
N GLY A 33 -10.33 19.36 -5.92
CA GLY A 33 -10.97 18.14 -5.44
C GLY A 33 -10.25 17.50 -4.25
N LEU A 34 -8.90 17.48 -4.27
CA LEU A 34 -8.10 16.99 -3.16
C LEU A 34 -8.30 17.85 -1.90
N GLU A 35 -8.19 19.17 -2.04
CA GLU A 35 -8.40 20.12 -0.94
C GLU A 35 -9.79 19.99 -0.33
N PHE A 36 -10.85 19.96 -1.16
CA PHE A 36 -12.22 19.76 -0.70
C PHE A 36 -12.40 18.46 0.09
N MET A 37 -11.87 17.35 -0.43
CA MET A 37 -11.99 16.04 0.23
C MET A 37 -11.23 16.00 1.55
N LEU A 38 -10.05 16.61 1.63
CA LEU A 38 -9.21 16.65 2.82
C LEU A 38 -9.71 17.63 3.89
N LYS A 39 -10.44 18.67 3.49
CA LYS A 39 -11.04 19.63 4.41
C LYS A 39 -12.26 19.05 5.14
N ASP A 40 -13.15 18.38 4.40
CA ASP A 40 -14.48 18.08 4.91
C ASP A 40 -14.73 16.59 5.22
N TYR A 41 -13.98 15.68 4.58
CA TYR A 41 -14.28 14.24 4.65
C TYR A 41 -13.15 13.42 5.28
N TYR A 42 -11.93 13.55 4.78
CA TYR A 42 -10.76 12.82 5.29
C TYR A 42 -9.81 13.79 6.00
N ALA A 43 -10.14 14.11 7.24
CA ALA A 43 -9.51 15.18 8.02
C ALA A 43 -9.27 14.77 9.48
N THR A 44 -8.45 15.54 10.19
CA THR A 44 -8.34 15.47 11.64
C THR A 44 -9.69 15.74 12.32
N GLY A 45 -9.92 15.12 13.48
CA GLY A 45 -11.20 15.23 14.20
C GLY A 45 -12.37 14.44 13.60
N LYS A 46 -12.17 13.74 12.48
CA LYS A 46 -13.17 12.82 11.93
C LYS A 46 -13.02 11.43 12.56
N SER A 47 -14.14 10.72 12.69
CA SER A 47 -14.15 9.32 13.13
C SER A 47 -14.43 8.38 11.96
N SER A 48 -13.78 7.22 11.99
CA SER A 48 -13.93 6.16 11.01
C SER A 48 -15.35 5.62 11.02
N THR A 49 -16.02 5.68 9.88
CA THR A 49 -17.36 5.11 9.69
C THR A 49 -17.33 3.98 8.67
N GLY A 50 -18.18 2.97 8.86
CA GLY A 50 -18.24 1.80 8.00
C GLY A 50 -16.98 0.93 8.09
N ASN A 51 -16.30 0.73 6.97
CA ASN A 51 -15.12 -0.13 6.90
C ASN A 51 -13.85 0.66 7.26
N TRP A 52 -13.22 0.32 8.39
CA TRP A 52 -11.95 0.90 8.84
C TRP A 52 -10.87 0.92 7.76
N TRP A 53 -10.85 -0.12 6.91
CA TRP A 53 -9.83 -0.28 5.87
C TRP A 53 -9.85 0.89 4.89
N GLU A 54 -11.02 1.48 4.63
CA GLU A 54 -11.11 2.66 3.77
C GLU A 54 -10.35 3.86 4.36
N TRP A 55 -10.40 4.04 5.68
CA TRP A 55 -9.82 5.18 6.39
C TRP A 55 -8.31 5.01 6.62
N GLU A 56 -7.88 3.81 6.98
CA GLU A 56 -6.48 3.55 7.34
C GLU A 56 -5.61 3.13 6.13
N ILE A 57 -6.20 2.55 5.08
CA ILE A 57 -5.44 1.97 3.95
C ILE A 57 -5.95 2.49 2.60
N GLY A 58 -7.25 2.34 2.34
CA GLY A 58 -7.85 2.54 1.02
C GLY A 58 -7.70 3.97 0.49
N VAL A 59 -8.19 4.95 1.24
CA VAL A 59 -8.07 6.38 0.92
C VAL A 59 -6.61 6.86 0.92
N PRO A 60 -5.81 6.64 1.99
CA PRO A 60 -4.47 7.21 2.04
C PRO A 60 -3.54 6.69 0.93
N LYS A 61 -3.66 5.42 0.52
CA LYS A 61 -2.89 4.91 -0.64
C LYS A 61 -3.25 5.64 -1.93
N VAL A 62 -4.53 5.84 -2.20
CA VAL A 62 -4.99 6.53 -3.41
C VAL A 62 -4.63 8.01 -3.37
N LEU A 63 -4.72 8.63 -2.19
CA LEU A 63 -4.32 10.00 -1.93
C LEU A 63 -2.82 10.21 -2.26
N TYR A 64 -1.92 9.44 -1.65
CA TYR A 64 -0.48 9.61 -1.90
C TYR A 64 -0.06 9.23 -3.32
N ASP A 65 -0.71 8.24 -3.94
CA ASP A 65 -0.52 7.98 -5.37
C ASP A 65 -0.88 9.22 -6.22
N THR A 66 -1.98 9.91 -5.88
CA THR A 66 -2.42 11.12 -6.60
C THR A 66 -1.46 12.28 -6.37
N LEU A 67 -1.01 12.50 -5.13
CA LEU A 67 -0.02 13.55 -4.83
C LEU A 67 1.28 13.32 -5.60
N SER A 68 1.77 12.08 -5.63
CA SER A 68 3.00 11.71 -6.35
C SER A 68 2.88 11.94 -7.86
N LEU A 69 1.70 11.69 -8.43
CA LEU A 69 1.42 11.94 -9.86
C LEU A 69 1.36 13.43 -10.20
N MET A 70 1.05 14.30 -9.24
CA MET A 70 0.85 15.72 -9.48
C MET A 70 2.03 16.60 -9.07
N GLU A 71 2.89 16.14 -8.16
CA GLU A 71 4.03 16.91 -7.62
C GLU A 71 4.90 17.54 -8.71
N GLY A 72 5.24 16.79 -9.77
CA GLY A 72 6.07 17.27 -10.87
C GLY A 72 5.40 18.27 -11.82
N HIS A 73 4.11 18.57 -11.62
CA HIS A 73 3.29 19.44 -12.49
C HIS A 73 2.79 20.69 -11.78
N ILE A 74 3.26 20.94 -10.56
CA ILE A 74 2.93 22.12 -9.76
C ILE A 74 3.78 23.30 -10.26
N THR A 75 3.13 24.41 -10.58
CA THR A 75 3.82 25.65 -10.93
C THR A 75 3.92 26.57 -9.72
N ASP A 76 4.69 27.65 -9.81
CA ASP A 76 4.79 28.68 -8.77
C ASP A 76 3.41 29.20 -8.30
N ALA A 77 2.41 29.20 -9.19
CA ALA A 77 1.06 29.64 -8.87
C ALA A 77 0.30 28.66 -7.94
N GLN A 78 0.54 27.35 -8.07
CA GLN A 78 -0.11 26.31 -7.27
C GLN A 78 0.72 25.86 -6.06
N GLN A 79 1.99 26.27 -5.95
CA GLN A 79 2.92 25.81 -4.92
C GLN A 79 2.33 25.89 -3.49
N ALA A 80 1.71 27.02 -3.15
CA ALA A 80 1.12 27.22 -1.83
C ALA A 80 -0.10 26.32 -1.59
N GLN A 81 -0.96 26.14 -2.60
CA GLN A 81 -2.12 25.26 -2.51
C GLN A 81 -1.68 23.80 -2.36
N PHE A 82 -0.74 23.35 -3.19
CA PHE A 82 -0.24 21.97 -3.13
C PHE A 82 0.43 21.68 -1.79
N ALA A 83 1.24 22.60 -1.26
CA ALA A 83 1.83 22.47 0.07
C ALA A 83 0.75 22.35 1.17
N GLY A 84 -0.32 23.15 1.09
CA GLY A 84 -1.46 23.03 2.01
C GLY A 84 -2.17 21.68 1.92
N ILE A 85 -2.36 21.16 0.69
CA ILE A 85 -2.92 19.83 0.45
C ILE A 85 -2.05 18.74 1.08
N VAL A 86 -0.73 18.81 0.90
CA VAL A 86 0.22 17.86 1.50
C VAL A 86 0.13 17.90 3.03
N THR A 87 0.09 19.09 3.65
CA THR A 87 -0.10 19.22 5.10
C THR A 87 -1.40 18.57 5.56
N MET A 88 -2.52 18.86 4.91
CA MET A 88 -3.82 18.26 5.29
C MET A 88 -3.82 16.73 5.11
N ALA A 89 -3.18 16.23 4.05
CA ALA A 89 -3.01 14.80 3.83
C ALA A 89 -2.20 14.15 4.95
N ASN A 90 -1.04 14.71 5.29
CA ASN A 90 -0.17 14.19 6.33
C ASN A 90 -0.85 14.22 7.71
N ASP A 91 -1.53 15.33 8.05
CA ASP A 91 -2.29 15.47 9.29
C ASP A 91 -3.42 14.44 9.40
N ALA A 92 -4.22 14.29 8.33
CA ALA A 92 -5.31 13.31 8.31
C ALA A 92 -4.78 11.86 8.41
N THR A 93 -3.73 11.53 7.67
CA THR A 93 -3.16 10.17 7.74
C THR A 93 -2.48 9.88 9.06
N ARG A 94 -1.89 10.87 9.73
CA ARG A 94 -1.36 10.74 11.10
C ARG A 94 -2.48 10.55 12.12
N TRP A 95 -3.62 11.21 11.92
CA TRP A 95 -4.81 11.04 12.76
C TRP A 95 -5.40 9.63 12.69
N PHE A 96 -5.41 8.99 11.52
CA PHE A 96 -5.94 7.63 11.35
C PHE A 96 -4.89 6.53 11.55
N VAL A 97 -3.64 6.77 11.14
CA VAL A 97 -2.55 5.77 11.13
C VAL A 97 -1.27 6.38 11.72
N PRO A 98 -1.22 6.67 13.02
CA PRO A 98 -0.01 7.23 13.63
C PRO A 98 1.16 6.24 13.60
N ASP A 99 0.89 4.94 13.67
CA ASP A 99 1.89 3.87 13.73
C ASP A 99 1.47 2.67 12.86
N PRO A 100 2.30 2.21 11.89
CA PRO A 100 1.92 1.14 10.97
C PRO A 100 1.92 -0.25 11.63
N ARG A 101 2.40 -0.38 12.87
CA ARG A 101 2.37 -1.62 13.65
C ARG A 101 1.00 -1.92 14.24
N TRP A 102 0.05 -1.00 14.14
CA TRP A 102 -1.28 -1.12 14.72
C TRP A 102 -2.39 -0.76 13.71
N GLN A 103 -3.49 -1.49 13.80
CA GLN A 103 -4.78 -1.14 13.21
C GLN A 103 -5.63 -0.50 14.30
N HIS A 104 -6.53 0.42 13.93
CA HIS A 104 -7.46 1.08 14.85
C HIS A 104 -6.78 1.84 16.00
N TYR A 105 -5.57 2.32 15.78
CA TYR A 105 -4.78 2.97 16.83
C TYR A 105 -4.83 4.50 16.77
N GLY A 106 -5.15 5.07 15.60
CA GLY A 106 -5.33 6.50 15.46
C GLY A 106 -6.53 7.04 16.23
N GLU A 107 -6.49 8.33 16.55
CA GLU A 107 -7.56 9.07 17.24
C GLU A 107 -8.90 9.01 16.49
N GLY A 108 -8.86 8.81 15.17
CA GLY A 108 -10.04 8.62 14.34
C GLY A 108 -10.62 7.20 14.35
N ALA A 109 -10.03 6.24 15.07
CA ALA A 109 -10.51 4.87 15.11
C ALA A 109 -11.80 4.74 15.95
N THR A 110 -12.67 3.81 15.56
CA THR A 110 -13.93 3.50 16.27
C THR A 110 -13.98 2.07 16.78
N ARG A 111 -12.82 1.41 16.83
CA ARG A 111 -12.62 0.04 17.27
C ARG A 111 -11.40 0.00 18.18
N GLU A 112 -11.31 -1.06 18.98
CA GLU A 112 -10.14 -1.26 19.84
C GLU A 112 -8.87 -1.48 19.00
N PRO A 113 -7.74 -0.87 19.40
CA PRO A 113 -6.45 -1.09 18.75
C PRO A 113 -6.07 -2.57 18.69
N MET A 114 -5.51 -2.99 17.56
CA MET A 114 -4.99 -4.34 17.39
C MET A 114 -3.67 -4.33 16.63
N ALA A 115 -2.80 -5.29 16.90
CA ALA A 115 -1.55 -5.41 16.15
C ALA A 115 -1.83 -5.60 14.65
N ALA A 116 -1.08 -4.89 13.82
CA ALA A 116 -1.11 -5.09 12.38
C ALA A 116 -0.27 -6.32 12.00
N GLU A 117 -0.82 -7.17 11.14
CA GLU A 117 -0.18 -8.42 10.71
C GLU A 117 -0.35 -8.61 9.20
N GLY A 118 0.58 -9.35 8.59
CA GLY A 118 0.54 -9.74 7.19
C GLY A 118 0.34 -8.56 6.24
N ALA A 119 -0.57 -8.70 5.28
CA ALA A 119 -0.75 -7.69 4.23
C ALA A 119 -1.21 -6.33 4.76
N ASN A 120 -1.98 -6.30 5.85
CA ASN A 120 -2.43 -5.04 6.44
C ASN A 120 -1.26 -4.23 6.99
N LYS A 121 -0.31 -4.89 7.68
CA LYS A 121 0.88 -4.21 8.19
C LYS A 121 1.73 -3.61 7.07
N VAL A 122 1.89 -4.33 5.96
CA VAL A 122 2.60 -3.81 4.78
C VAL A 122 1.89 -2.60 4.20
N ASP A 123 0.57 -2.67 4.05
CA ASP A 123 -0.22 -1.56 3.51
C ASP A 123 -0.22 -0.31 4.40
N LEU A 124 -0.29 -0.49 5.73
CA LEU A 124 -0.14 0.62 6.69
C LEU A 124 1.28 1.19 6.66
N SER A 125 2.30 0.34 6.54
CA SER A 125 3.70 0.78 6.43
C SER A 125 3.91 1.60 5.16
N LEU A 126 3.30 1.23 4.03
CA LEU A 126 3.33 2.03 2.80
C LEU A 126 2.69 3.41 2.99
N VAL A 127 1.55 3.49 3.69
CA VAL A 127 0.90 4.78 4.00
C VAL A 127 1.82 5.67 4.83
N VAL A 128 2.42 5.12 5.88
CA VAL A 128 3.32 5.88 6.78
C VAL A 128 4.63 6.26 6.06
N LEU A 129 5.15 5.39 5.20
CA LEU A 129 6.33 5.69 4.38
C LEU A 129 6.08 6.88 3.44
N MET A 130 4.94 6.87 2.73
CA MET A 130 4.59 7.97 1.82
C MET A 130 4.36 9.28 2.57
N ARG A 131 3.67 9.24 3.71
CA ARG A 131 3.54 10.40 4.62
C ARG A 131 4.91 10.96 4.98
N GLY A 132 5.80 10.08 5.46
CA GLY A 132 7.15 10.45 5.85
C GLY A 132 7.96 11.05 4.69
N ALA A 133 7.82 10.51 3.48
CA ALA A 133 8.49 11.03 2.29
C ALA A 133 8.02 12.45 1.93
N PHE A 134 6.71 12.70 1.91
CA PHE A 134 6.15 14.03 1.60
C PHE A 134 6.46 15.07 2.68
N GLU A 135 6.58 14.65 3.94
CA GLU A 135 6.94 15.55 5.06
C GLU A 135 8.45 15.67 5.29
N GLN A 136 9.27 14.85 4.63
CA GLN A 136 10.69 14.66 4.94
C GLN A 136 10.91 14.30 6.42
N ASN A 137 10.05 13.43 6.96
CA ASN A 137 10.06 13.01 8.34
C ASN A 137 10.77 11.65 8.52
N ASP A 138 12.02 11.70 8.96
CA ASP A 138 12.86 10.51 9.17
C ASP A 138 12.27 9.51 10.17
N ALA A 139 11.53 9.97 11.17
CA ALA A 139 10.93 9.09 12.18
C ALA A 139 9.80 8.25 11.58
N ASP A 140 8.95 8.84 10.74
CA ASP A 140 7.90 8.11 10.01
C ASP A 140 8.50 7.13 9.00
N ILE A 141 9.50 7.58 8.23
CA ILE A 141 10.20 6.73 7.27
C ILE A 141 10.80 5.52 8.00
N LYS A 142 11.56 5.76 9.07
CA LYS A 142 12.16 4.68 9.88
C LYS A 142 11.10 3.74 10.43
N MET A 143 10.02 4.27 11.00
CA MET A 143 8.95 3.47 11.57
C MET A 143 8.29 2.54 10.54
N ALA A 144 8.08 3.03 9.32
CA ALA A 144 7.56 2.23 8.22
C ALA A 144 8.54 1.15 7.76
N ILE A 145 9.82 1.49 7.59
CA ILE A 145 10.85 0.55 7.14
C ILE A 145 11.07 -0.57 8.16
N ASP A 146 11.18 -0.24 9.44
CA ASP A 146 11.38 -1.21 10.52
C ASP A 146 10.19 -2.18 10.67
N ALA A 147 8.99 -1.78 10.25
CA ALA A 147 7.78 -2.60 10.39
C ALA A 147 7.68 -3.71 9.34
N LEU A 148 8.30 -3.54 8.16
CA LEU A 148 8.14 -4.42 7.00
C LEU A 148 8.75 -5.83 7.17
N PRO A 149 10.04 -6.01 7.55
CA PRO A 149 10.64 -7.35 7.54
C PRO A 149 9.96 -8.31 8.52
N THR A 150 9.33 -7.77 9.56
CA THR A 150 8.63 -8.57 10.58
C THR A 150 7.49 -9.44 10.02
N VAL A 151 6.87 -9.08 8.89
CA VAL A 151 5.80 -9.91 8.30
C VAL A 151 6.32 -11.13 7.53
N LEU A 152 7.63 -11.21 7.33
CA LEU A 152 8.31 -12.32 6.67
C LEU A 152 8.79 -13.39 7.66
N ALA A 153 8.70 -13.12 8.97
CA ALA A 153 8.96 -14.14 9.99
C ALA A 153 7.99 -15.31 9.84
N PRO A 154 8.47 -16.58 9.83
CA PRO A 154 7.58 -17.71 9.95
C PRO A 154 6.81 -17.68 11.28
N VAL A 155 5.55 -18.07 11.23
CA VAL A 155 4.66 -18.19 12.39
C VAL A 155 4.22 -19.63 12.56
N THR A 156 3.88 -19.99 13.79
CA THR A 156 3.32 -21.30 14.13
C THR A 156 1.81 -21.25 14.40
N LYS A 157 1.22 -20.05 14.38
CA LYS A 157 -0.21 -19.81 14.63
C LYS A 157 -0.66 -18.49 14.00
N ALA A 158 -1.96 -18.41 13.70
CA ALA A 158 -2.65 -17.21 13.23
C ALA A 158 -2.11 -16.68 11.89
N ASN A 159 -1.95 -15.36 11.75
CA ASN A 159 -1.65 -14.72 10.47
C ASN A 159 -0.14 -14.77 10.16
N GLY A 160 0.23 -15.11 8.93
CA GLY A 160 1.61 -15.10 8.48
C GLY A 160 1.96 -16.27 7.57
N PHE A 161 3.24 -16.35 7.22
CA PHE A 161 3.84 -17.49 6.53
C PHE A 161 4.21 -18.59 7.53
N TYR A 162 4.03 -19.84 7.13
CA TYR A 162 4.42 -21.02 7.91
C TYR A 162 5.61 -21.71 7.23
N ASP A 163 6.35 -22.51 8.00
CA ASP A 163 7.54 -23.25 7.51
C ASP A 163 7.22 -24.23 6.36
N ASP A 164 5.96 -24.62 6.19
CA ASP A 164 5.52 -25.51 5.10
C ASP A 164 5.09 -24.76 3.82
N GLY A 165 5.27 -23.43 3.78
CA GLY A 165 4.85 -22.57 2.67
C GLY A 165 3.40 -22.10 2.76
N SER A 166 2.61 -22.56 3.75
CA SER A 166 1.25 -22.05 3.95
C SER A 166 1.27 -20.57 4.33
N PHE A 167 0.30 -19.80 3.81
CA PHE A 167 0.07 -18.43 4.25
C PHE A 167 -1.37 -18.26 4.72
N ILE A 168 -1.51 -17.82 5.98
CA ILE A 168 -2.80 -17.60 6.63
C ILE A 168 -3.02 -16.11 6.86
N GLN A 169 -4.25 -15.67 6.63
CA GLN A 169 -4.71 -14.34 7.02
C GLN A 169 -6.15 -14.43 7.57
N HIS A 170 -6.56 -13.45 8.37
CA HIS A 170 -7.85 -13.43 9.05
C HIS A 170 -8.01 -14.65 9.98
N ALA A 171 -7.02 -14.83 10.84
CA ALA A 171 -6.88 -15.86 11.87
C ALA A 171 -6.63 -17.29 11.36
N ASN A 172 -7.38 -17.77 10.36
CA ASN A 172 -7.33 -19.18 9.97
C ASN A 172 -7.71 -19.46 8.51
N ILE A 173 -7.66 -18.47 7.63
CA ILE A 173 -8.03 -18.62 6.22
C ILE A 173 -6.77 -18.72 5.34
N PRO A 174 -6.60 -19.78 4.53
CA PRO A 174 -5.58 -19.83 3.49
C PRO A 174 -5.77 -18.71 2.49
N TYR A 175 -4.78 -17.82 2.39
CA TYR A 175 -4.98 -16.53 1.71
C TYR A 175 -3.79 -16.07 0.86
N ILE A 176 -2.89 -16.99 0.47
CA ILE A 176 -1.72 -16.65 -0.36
C ILE A 176 -2.16 -16.00 -1.67
N GLY A 177 -3.26 -16.46 -2.28
CA GLY A 177 -3.76 -15.99 -3.57
C GLY A 177 -4.23 -14.55 -3.60
N THR A 178 -4.45 -13.90 -2.44
CA THR A 178 -4.81 -12.47 -2.40
C THR A 178 -4.03 -11.68 -1.35
N TYR A 179 -4.20 -11.95 -0.06
CA TYR A 179 -3.49 -11.21 0.98
C TYR A 179 -1.99 -11.49 0.94
N GLY A 180 -1.56 -12.73 0.78
CA GLY A 180 -0.13 -13.06 0.71
C GLY A 180 0.55 -12.43 -0.52
N VAL A 181 -0.07 -12.53 -1.68
CA VAL A 181 0.39 -11.85 -2.90
C VAL A 181 0.31 -10.31 -2.77
N THR A 182 -0.57 -9.75 -1.95
CA THR A 182 -0.62 -8.29 -1.66
C THR A 182 0.51 -7.87 -0.73
N LEU A 183 0.79 -8.66 0.29
CA LEU A 183 1.92 -8.50 1.20
C LEU A 183 3.24 -8.46 0.41
N LEU A 184 3.53 -9.51 -0.36
CA LEU A 184 4.76 -9.60 -1.16
C LEU A 184 4.85 -8.42 -2.14
N SER A 185 3.74 -8.11 -2.82
CA SER A 185 3.67 -6.99 -3.74
C SER A 185 4.01 -5.63 -3.11
N GLY A 186 3.56 -5.40 -1.89
CA GLY A 186 3.82 -4.17 -1.15
C GLY A 186 5.29 -4.06 -0.74
N ILE A 187 5.87 -5.14 -0.23
CA ILE A 187 7.31 -5.20 0.10
C ILE A 187 8.16 -4.92 -1.14
N GLY A 188 7.87 -5.59 -2.26
CA GLY A 188 8.59 -5.36 -3.50
C GLY A 188 8.48 -3.91 -4.00
N LYS A 189 7.35 -3.22 -3.78
CA LYS A 189 7.25 -1.78 -4.09
C LYS A 189 8.16 -0.94 -3.21
N VAL A 190 8.19 -1.18 -1.90
CA VAL A 190 9.05 -0.43 -0.97
C VAL A 190 10.51 -0.63 -1.33
N MET A 191 10.95 -1.88 -1.49
CA MET A 191 12.35 -2.19 -1.84
C MET A 191 12.79 -1.45 -3.11
N ASN A 192 11.95 -1.44 -4.14
CA ASN A 192 12.23 -0.70 -5.38
C ASN A 192 12.24 0.83 -5.15
N ALA A 193 11.32 1.37 -4.36
CA ALA A 193 11.19 2.82 -4.14
C ALA A 193 12.35 3.41 -3.33
N ILE A 194 12.94 2.64 -2.42
CA ILE A 194 14.07 3.08 -1.58
C ILE A 194 15.43 2.62 -2.14
N THR A 195 15.43 1.99 -3.31
CA THR A 195 16.69 1.73 -4.00
C THR A 195 17.36 3.08 -4.30
N ASP A 196 18.62 3.20 -3.91
CA ASP A 196 19.45 4.41 -4.04
C ASP A 196 19.17 5.56 -3.06
N THR A 197 18.35 5.36 -2.02
CA THR A 197 18.15 6.38 -0.96
C THR A 197 19.16 6.29 0.18
N GLY A 198 19.98 5.23 0.22
CA GLY A 198 20.90 4.93 1.32
C GLY A 198 20.24 4.32 2.56
N ILE A 199 18.92 4.08 2.53
CA ILE A 199 18.22 3.33 3.58
C ILE A 199 18.69 1.88 3.60
N ASP A 200 19.00 1.40 4.81
CA ASP A 200 19.46 0.03 5.02
C ASP A 200 18.31 -0.98 4.88
N LEU A 201 18.54 -2.00 4.05
CA LEU A 201 17.64 -3.13 3.82
C LEU A 201 18.30 -4.47 4.15
N SER A 202 19.33 -4.49 4.99
CA SER A 202 20.08 -5.70 5.34
C SER A 202 19.35 -6.62 6.34
N ASP A 203 18.08 -6.40 6.63
CA ASP A 203 17.33 -7.29 7.53
C ASP A 203 17.29 -8.72 6.92
N PRO A 204 17.80 -9.74 7.63
CA PRO A 204 17.92 -11.09 7.09
C PRO A 204 16.56 -11.71 6.72
N GLN A 205 15.45 -11.21 7.27
CA GLN A 205 14.12 -11.72 6.95
C GLN A 205 13.72 -11.46 5.49
N TYR A 206 14.33 -10.47 4.81
CA TYR A 206 14.09 -10.26 3.38
C TYR A 206 14.57 -11.41 2.51
N ALA A 207 15.49 -12.25 2.98
CA ALA A 207 15.91 -13.46 2.26
C ALA A 207 14.75 -14.47 2.10
N MET A 208 13.76 -14.45 2.99
CA MET A 208 12.60 -15.34 2.94
C MET A 208 11.68 -15.08 1.74
N ILE A 209 11.79 -13.90 1.09
CA ILE A 209 10.94 -13.56 -0.04
C ILE A 209 11.09 -14.59 -1.16
N ASP A 210 12.32 -14.96 -1.49
CA ASP A 210 12.56 -15.92 -2.57
C ASP A 210 12.00 -17.29 -2.23
N GLU A 211 12.20 -17.72 -0.99
CA GLU A 211 11.60 -18.95 -0.50
C GLU A 211 10.07 -18.92 -0.66
N TYR A 212 9.39 -17.87 -0.20
CA TYR A 212 7.93 -17.78 -0.28
C TYR A 212 7.40 -17.67 -1.72
N LEU A 213 8.18 -17.15 -2.67
CA LEU A 213 7.78 -17.16 -4.08
C LEU A 213 7.63 -18.60 -4.60
N PHE A 214 8.53 -19.50 -4.20
CA PHE A 214 8.52 -20.90 -4.66
C PHE A 214 7.75 -21.86 -3.72
N SER A 215 7.79 -21.65 -2.41
CA SER A 215 7.12 -22.52 -1.44
C SER A 215 5.66 -22.15 -1.21
N ALA A 216 5.31 -20.86 -1.32
CA ALA A 216 3.95 -20.39 -1.02
C ALA A 216 3.15 -20.03 -2.28
N VAL A 217 3.75 -19.30 -3.24
CA VAL A 217 2.99 -18.79 -4.41
C VAL A 217 2.95 -19.81 -5.55
N GLU A 218 4.10 -20.30 -6.00
CA GLU A 218 4.23 -21.20 -7.15
C GLU A 218 3.30 -22.44 -7.10
N PRO A 219 3.14 -23.15 -5.95
CA PRO A 219 2.34 -24.38 -5.93
C PRO A 219 0.85 -24.17 -6.22
N PHE A 220 0.36 -22.94 -6.05
CA PHE A 220 -1.02 -22.56 -6.32
C PHE A 220 -1.20 -21.82 -7.66
N MET A 221 -0.16 -21.77 -8.49
CA MET A 221 -0.21 -21.24 -9.84
C MET A 221 -0.34 -22.37 -10.86
N TYR A 222 -1.39 -22.34 -11.69
CA TYR A 222 -1.59 -23.32 -12.77
C TYR A 222 -2.11 -22.63 -14.03
N GLU A 223 -1.40 -22.75 -15.16
CA GLU A 223 -1.75 -22.10 -16.44
C GLU A 223 -2.04 -20.59 -16.31
N GLY A 224 -1.27 -19.89 -15.48
CA GLY A 224 -1.46 -18.45 -15.22
C GLY A 224 -2.68 -18.11 -14.35
N LYS A 225 -3.36 -19.11 -13.78
CA LYS A 225 -4.44 -18.94 -12.80
C LYS A 225 -3.90 -19.14 -11.38
N MET A 226 -4.44 -18.38 -10.43
CA MET A 226 -4.29 -18.66 -9.01
C MET A 226 -5.42 -19.61 -8.58
N MET A 227 -5.12 -20.69 -7.86
CA MET A 227 -6.15 -21.62 -7.40
C MET A 227 -7.17 -20.94 -6.47
N ASP A 228 -8.45 -21.21 -6.68
CA ASP A 228 -9.54 -20.57 -5.92
C ASP A 228 -9.52 -20.91 -4.42
N ALA A 229 -9.01 -22.11 -4.06
CA ALA A 229 -8.91 -22.60 -2.69
C ALA A 229 -8.08 -21.72 -1.74
N VAL A 230 -7.18 -20.89 -2.29
CA VAL A 230 -6.30 -19.98 -1.52
C VAL A 230 -6.62 -18.50 -1.73
N SER A 231 -7.77 -18.21 -2.34
CA SER A 231 -8.21 -16.85 -2.69
C SER A 231 -9.28 -16.30 -1.74
N GLY A 232 -9.74 -17.11 -0.78
CA GLY A 232 -10.75 -16.74 0.21
C GLY A 232 -11.99 -16.13 -0.41
N ARG A 233 -12.46 -14.99 0.12
CA ARG A 233 -13.69 -14.33 -0.36
C ARG A 233 -13.56 -13.71 -1.76
N ALA A 234 -12.35 -13.62 -2.31
CA ALA A 234 -12.15 -12.96 -3.60
C ALA A 234 -12.78 -13.73 -4.76
N ILE A 235 -13.02 -15.04 -4.61
CA ILE A 235 -13.72 -15.87 -5.59
C ILE A 235 -15.13 -15.34 -5.91
N ALA A 236 -15.76 -14.62 -4.98
CA ALA A 236 -17.08 -14.03 -5.14
C ALA A 236 -17.08 -12.70 -5.92
N ARG A 237 -15.91 -12.16 -6.31
CA ARG A 237 -15.80 -10.90 -7.06
C ARG A 237 -16.04 -11.17 -8.54
N GLY A 238 -17.23 -10.87 -9.05
CA GLY A 238 -17.56 -11.12 -10.47
C GLY A 238 -16.65 -10.43 -11.49
N TRP A 239 -15.91 -9.39 -11.09
CA TRP A 239 -15.00 -8.64 -11.96
C TRP A 239 -13.54 -9.15 -11.94
N VAL A 240 -13.17 -10.05 -11.02
CA VAL A 240 -11.83 -10.69 -10.97
C VAL A 240 -12.00 -12.14 -10.53
N GLN A 241 -11.62 -13.06 -11.42
CA GLN A 241 -11.66 -14.51 -11.18
C GLN A 241 -10.23 -15.08 -11.16
N ASN A 242 -10.06 -16.39 -11.01
CA ASN A 242 -8.75 -17.05 -10.87
C ASN A 242 -7.68 -16.65 -11.91
N HIS A 243 -8.05 -16.41 -13.17
CA HIS A 243 -7.13 -15.85 -14.19
C HIS A 243 -6.65 -14.44 -13.86
N GLY A 244 -7.54 -13.58 -13.35
CA GLY A 244 -7.21 -12.23 -12.93
C GLY A 244 -6.28 -12.22 -11.71
N GLU A 245 -6.56 -13.06 -10.72
CA GLU A 245 -5.69 -13.22 -9.55
C GLU A 245 -4.34 -13.85 -9.92
N GLY A 246 -4.32 -14.84 -10.81
CA GLY A 246 -3.08 -15.45 -11.30
C GLY A 246 -2.21 -14.46 -12.08
N ARG A 247 -2.79 -13.73 -13.04
CA ARG A 247 -2.07 -12.64 -13.74
C ARG A 247 -1.55 -11.59 -12.76
N SER A 248 -2.36 -11.21 -11.77
CA SER A 248 -1.98 -10.28 -10.70
C SER A 248 -0.79 -10.83 -9.90
N ALA A 249 -0.82 -12.09 -9.49
CA ALA A 249 0.27 -12.74 -8.78
C ALA A 249 1.56 -12.76 -9.62
N SER A 250 1.51 -13.20 -10.87
CA SER A 250 2.68 -13.19 -11.77
C SER A 250 3.30 -11.79 -11.89
N MET A 251 2.49 -10.77 -12.17
CA MET A 251 2.98 -9.38 -12.30
C MET A 251 3.63 -8.86 -11.02
N ARG A 252 3.12 -9.27 -9.85
CA ARG A 252 3.65 -8.85 -8.55
C ARG A 252 4.96 -9.57 -8.24
N CYS A 253 5.07 -10.85 -8.57
CA CYS A 253 6.32 -11.62 -8.43
C CYS A 253 7.44 -11.05 -9.32
N CYS A 254 7.10 -10.55 -10.51
CA CYS A 254 8.09 -9.91 -11.39
C CYS A 254 8.81 -8.70 -10.77
N ARG A 255 8.25 -8.06 -9.74
CA ARG A 255 8.92 -6.94 -9.04
C ARG A 255 10.17 -7.36 -8.27
N PHE A 256 10.32 -8.65 -7.98
CA PHE A 256 11.50 -9.19 -7.31
C PHE A 256 12.58 -9.65 -8.30
N MET A 257 12.28 -9.62 -9.59
CA MET A 257 13.23 -9.92 -10.67
C MET A 257 13.92 -8.65 -11.21
N THR A 258 13.62 -7.47 -10.65
CA THR A 258 14.27 -6.21 -11.03
C THR A 258 15.67 -6.11 -10.42
N PRO A 259 16.63 -5.40 -11.05
CA PRO A 259 17.98 -5.22 -10.52
C PRO A 259 18.01 -4.61 -9.11
N ALA A 260 17.05 -3.73 -8.79
CA ALA A 260 16.84 -3.12 -7.49
C ALA A 260 16.56 -4.16 -6.39
N ALA A 261 15.59 -5.06 -6.61
CA ALA A 261 15.26 -6.12 -5.65
C ALA A 261 16.36 -7.19 -5.53
N LEU A 262 17.17 -7.39 -6.57
CA LEU A 262 18.31 -8.31 -6.56
C LEU A 262 19.50 -7.78 -5.72
N ARG A 263 19.67 -6.46 -5.59
CA ARG A 263 20.76 -5.85 -4.81
C ARG A 263 20.57 -6.00 -3.29
N CYS A 264 19.32 -6.04 -2.81
CA CYS A 264 19.01 -6.26 -1.41
C CYS A 264 19.29 -7.70 -0.94
N LYS A 265 19.58 -8.63 -1.86
CA LYS A 265 19.79 -10.05 -1.55
C LYS A 265 21.23 -10.39 -1.16
N GLY A 266 22.14 -9.42 -1.19
CA GLY A 266 23.57 -9.68 -0.98
C GLY A 266 24.19 -10.42 -2.17
N GLY A 267 25.41 -10.03 -2.53
CA GLY A 267 26.27 -10.82 -3.41
C GLY A 267 26.94 -11.97 -2.66
#